data_AF-B3IWS7-F1
#
_entry.id   AF-B3IWS7-F1
#
_cell.length_a   1.000
_cell.length_b   1.000
_cell.length_c   1.000
_cell.angle_alpha   90.00
_cell.angle_beta   90.00
_cell.angle_gamma   90.00
#
_symmetry.space_group_name_H-M   'P 1'
#
loop_
_entity.id
_entity.type
_entity.pdbx_description
1 polymer ?
#
loop_
_entity_poly.entity_id
_entity_poly.type
_entity_poly.pdbx_seq_one_letter_code
_entity_poly.pdbx_strand_id
1 'polypeptide(L)'
;EFLREDLNYHDPTVKHSTFHGEDKLISVEDLWKAWKSSEVYNWTVDEVVQWLITYVELPQYEETFRKLQLSGHAMPRLAVTNTTMTGTVLKMTDRSHRQKLQLKALDTVLFGPPLLTRHNHLKDFMLVVSIVIGVGGCWFAYIQNRYSKEHMKKMMKDLEGLHRAEQSLHDLQERLHKAQEEHRTVEVEKVHLEKKLRDEINLAKQEAQRLKELREGTENERSRQKYAEEELEQVREALRKAEKELESHSAWYAPEALQKWLQLTHEVEVQYYNIKKQNAEKQLLVAKEGAEKIKKKRNTLFGTFHVAHSSSLDDVDHKILTAKQAL
;
A
#
# COMPACT_ATOMS: atom_id res chain seq x y z
N GLU A 1 -20.42 -22.07 57.45
CA GLU A 1 -21.11 -23.34 57.17
C GLU A 1 -22.46 -23.11 56.48
N PHE A 2 -23.40 -22.41 57.13
CA PHE A 2 -24.74 -22.09 56.60
C PHE A 2 -24.78 -21.57 55.14
N LEU A 3 -23.93 -20.59 54.78
CA LEU A 3 -23.88 -20.03 53.43
C LEU A 3 -23.43 -21.04 52.34
N ARG A 4 -22.67 -22.05 52.74
CA ARG A 4 -22.07 -23.04 51.84
C ARG A 4 -22.93 -24.30 51.74
N GLU A 5 -23.52 -24.74 52.85
CA GLU A 5 -24.28 -25.99 52.93
C GLU A 5 -25.78 -25.80 52.64
N ASP A 6 -26.43 -24.79 53.21
CA ASP A 6 -27.88 -24.61 53.04
C ASP A 6 -28.23 -23.78 51.79
N LEU A 7 -27.38 -22.83 51.39
CA LEU A 7 -27.62 -21.94 50.25
C LEU A 7 -26.86 -22.33 48.96
N ASN A 8 -26.07 -23.41 48.99
CA ASN A 8 -25.34 -24.01 47.86
C ASN A 8 -24.58 -22.99 46.97
N TYR A 9 -23.90 -22.02 47.59
CA TYR A 9 -23.10 -21.02 46.87
C TYR A 9 -21.66 -21.48 46.65
N HIS A 10 -21.18 -21.40 45.40
CA HIS A 10 -19.82 -21.77 45.02
C HIS A 10 -18.78 -20.69 45.38
N ASP A 11 -19.21 -19.43 45.60
CA ASP A 11 -18.33 -18.31 45.94
C ASP A 11 -18.88 -17.49 47.13
N PRO A 12 -18.49 -17.83 48.38
CA PRO A 12 -19.01 -17.17 49.58
C PRO A 12 -18.34 -15.83 49.90
N THR A 13 -17.24 -15.47 49.23
CA THR A 13 -16.33 -14.36 49.62
C THR A 13 -16.90 -12.97 49.35
N VAL A 14 -17.54 -12.76 48.20
CA VAL A 14 -18.10 -11.45 47.78
C VAL A 14 -19.33 -11.06 48.61
N LYS A 15 -20.12 -12.05 49.01
CA LYS A 15 -21.33 -11.83 49.83
C LYS A 15 -21.01 -11.74 51.32
N HIS A 16 -19.94 -12.40 51.78
CA HIS A 16 -19.46 -12.28 53.16
C HIS A 16 -18.96 -10.87 53.48
N SER A 17 -18.22 -10.22 52.58
CA SER A 17 -17.73 -8.84 52.81
C SER A 17 -18.85 -7.80 52.86
N THR A 18 -19.95 -8.02 52.12
CA THR A 18 -21.10 -7.10 52.06
C THR A 18 -21.91 -7.13 53.36
N PHE A 19 -21.97 -8.27 54.05
CA PHE A 19 -22.79 -8.45 55.24
C PHE A 19 -22.02 -8.39 56.56
N HIS A 20 -20.74 -8.77 56.56
CA HIS A 20 -19.91 -8.80 57.76
C HIS A 20 -18.98 -7.59 57.87
N GLY A 21 -18.64 -6.89 56.78
CA GLY A 21 -17.57 -5.89 56.82
C GLY A 21 -16.29 -6.51 57.42
N GLU A 22 -15.86 -6.01 58.59
CA GLU A 22 -14.76 -6.57 59.41
C GLU A 22 -15.21 -7.43 60.60
N ASP A 23 -16.51 -7.46 60.95
CA ASP A 23 -17.03 -8.12 62.15
C ASP A 23 -17.53 -9.55 61.88
N LYS A 24 -16.98 -10.51 62.63
CA LYS A 24 -17.24 -11.96 62.46
C LYS A 24 -18.56 -12.43 63.08
N LEU A 25 -19.28 -11.58 63.82
CA LEU A 25 -20.53 -11.93 64.52
C LEU A 25 -21.63 -10.94 64.14
N ILE A 26 -22.73 -11.42 63.56
CA ILE A 26 -23.90 -10.60 63.24
C ILE A 26 -24.98 -10.84 64.30
N SER A 27 -25.46 -9.78 64.95
CA SER A 27 -26.60 -9.88 65.86
C SER A 27 -27.93 -9.89 65.11
N VAL A 28 -28.98 -10.43 65.74
CA VAL A 28 -30.35 -10.43 65.16
C VAL A 28 -30.85 -9.00 64.90
N GLU A 29 -30.41 -8.04 65.71
CA GLU A 29 -30.75 -6.63 65.55
C GLU A 29 -30.08 -6.01 64.33
N ASP A 30 -28.86 -6.45 63.99
CA ASP A 30 -28.13 -5.98 62.81
C ASP A 30 -28.75 -6.54 61.52
N LEU A 31 -29.19 -7.81 61.53
CA LEU A 31 -29.99 -8.38 60.43
C LEU A 31 -31.28 -7.59 60.20
N TRP A 32 -31.95 -7.20 61.28
CA TRP A 32 -33.20 -6.44 61.19
C TRP A 32 -32.98 -5.02 60.66
N LYS A 33 -31.89 -4.37 61.05
CA LYS A 33 -31.49 -3.05 60.52
C LYS A 33 -31.09 -3.14 59.05
N ALA A 34 -30.28 -4.12 58.67
CA ALA A 34 -29.84 -4.36 57.30
C ALA A 34 -31.01 -4.66 56.35
N TRP A 35 -31.98 -5.46 56.80
CA TRP A 35 -33.18 -5.72 56.01
C TRP A 35 -34.06 -4.48 55.85
N LYS A 36 -34.27 -3.71 56.93
CA LYS A 36 -35.04 -2.45 56.87
C LYS A 36 -34.41 -1.38 55.98
N SER A 37 -33.08 -1.34 55.89
CA SER A 37 -32.38 -0.42 54.99
C SER A 37 -32.27 -0.94 53.55
N SER A 38 -32.61 -2.21 53.32
CA SER A 38 -32.61 -2.82 51.99
C SER A 38 -33.85 -2.44 51.18
N GLU A 39 -33.69 -2.30 49.86
CA GLU A 39 -34.79 -2.02 48.92
C GLU A 39 -35.92 -3.06 49.00
N VAL A 40 -35.60 -4.28 49.45
CA VAL A 40 -36.56 -5.39 49.66
C VAL A 40 -37.66 -5.04 50.65
N TYR A 41 -37.37 -4.21 51.66
CA TYR A 41 -38.38 -3.81 52.64
C TYR A 41 -39.51 -3.01 52.01
N ASN A 42 -39.17 -2.14 51.05
CA ASN A 42 -40.10 -1.24 50.38
C ASN A 42 -40.81 -1.86 49.17
N TRP A 43 -40.63 -3.16 48.92
CA TRP A 43 -41.26 -3.80 47.77
C TRP A 43 -42.78 -3.83 47.85
N THR A 44 -43.38 -3.43 46.73
CA THR A 44 -44.80 -3.58 46.44
C THR A 44 -45.15 -5.03 46.13
N VAL A 45 -46.45 -5.35 46.16
CA VAL A 45 -46.93 -6.70 45.83
C VAL A 45 -46.54 -7.10 44.40
N ASP A 46 -46.52 -6.13 43.47
CA ASP A 46 -46.11 -6.37 42.08
C ASP A 46 -44.64 -6.75 41.94
N GLU A 47 -43.75 -6.08 42.70
CA GLU A 47 -42.32 -6.39 42.69
C GLU A 47 -42.02 -7.75 43.32
N VAL A 48 -42.73 -8.11 44.40
CA VAL A 48 -42.65 -9.45 45.00
C VAL A 48 -43.13 -10.53 44.04
N VAL A 49 -44.19 -10.27 43.28
CA VAL A 49 -44.70 -11.19 42.25
C VAL A 49 -43.69 -11.32 41.10
N GLN A 50 -43.11 -10.21 40.65
CA GLN A 50 -42.09 -10.23 39.59
C GLN A 50 -40.84 -10.99 40.04
N TRP A 51 -40.46 -10.85 41.32
CA TRP A 51 -39.41 -11.64 41.96
C TRP A 51 -39.76 -13.14 41.99
N LEU A 52 -41.00 -13.49 42.34
CA LEU A 52 -41.48 -14.88 42.36
C LEU A 52 -41.41 -15.53 40.96
N ILE A 53 -41.79 -14.79 39.92
CA ILE A 53 -41.79 -15.27 38.53
C ILE A 53 -40.36 -15.38 38.00
N THR A 54 -39.54 -14.34 38.21
CA THR A 54 -38.24 -14.20 37.52
C THR A 54 -37.10 -14.86 38.29
N TYR A 55 -37.10 -14.78 39.63
CA TYR A 55 -35.98 -15.23 40.46
C TYR A 55 -36.25 -16.57 41.16
N VAL A 56 -37.50 -16.80 41.56
CA VAL A 56 -37.91 -18.08 42.17
C VAL A 56 -38.40 -19.06 41.09
N GLU A 57 -38.78 -18.56 39.91
CA GLU A 57 -39.31 -19.33 38.77
C GLU A 57 -40.58 -20.11 39.15
N LEU A 58 -41.44 -19.51 39.97
CA LEU A 58 -42.68 -20.11 40.45
C LEU A 58 -43.92 -19.25 40.08
N PRO A 59 -44.22 -19.06 38.78
CA PRO A 59 -45.33 -18.23 38.34
C PRO A 59 -46.71 -18.76 38.77
N GLN A 60 -46.80 -20.07 39.05
CA GLN A 60 -48.05 -20.76 39.39
C GLN A 60 -48.69 -20.25 40.70
N TYR A 61 -47.93 -19.59 41.56
CA TYR A 61 -48.42 -19.07 42.84
C TYR A 61 -48.67 -17.56 42.81
N GLU A 62 -48.49 -16.89 41.67
CA GLU A 62 -48.70 -15.44 41.50
C GLU A 62 -50.06 -15.00 42.03
N GLU A 63 -51.15 -15.66 41.62
CA GLU A 63 -52.50 -15.28 42.02
C GLU A 63 -52.71 -15.39 43.54
N THR A 64 -52.04 -16.35 44.17
CA THR A 64 -52.10 -16.54 45.63
C THR A 64 -51.32 -15.44 46.35
N PHE A 65 -50.15 -15.04 45.84
CA PHE A 65 -49.37 -13.93 46.37
C PHE A 65 -50.09 -12.58 46.22
N ARG A 66 -50.76 -12.35 45.08
CA ARG A 66 -51.61 -11.16 44.85
C ARG A 66 -52.83 -11.14 45.76
N LYS A 67 -53.51 -12.28 45.94
CA LYS A 67 -54.69 -12.39 46.81
C LYS A 67 -54.37 -12.18 48.29
N LEU A 68 -53.19 -12.62 48.73
CA LEU A 68 -52.70 -12.47 50.10
C LEU A 68 -52.01 -11.11 50.34
N GLN A 69 -51.85 -10.28 49.32
CA GLN A 69 -51.19 -8.97 49.38
C GLN A 69 -49.81 -9.05 50.05
N LEU A 70 -49.00 -10.05 49.65
CA LEU A 70 -47.67 -10.23 50.20
C LEU A 70 -46.72 -9.15 49.68
N SER A 71 -46.43 -8.17 50.53
CA SER A 71 -45.45 -7.11 50.27
C SER A 71 -44.05 -7.51 50.75
N GLY A 72 -43.05 -6.66 50.46
CA GLY A 72 -41.66 -6.83 50.90
C GLY A 72 -41.50 -7.09 52.39
N HIS A 73 -42.43 -6.59 53.21
CA HIS A 73 -42.47 -6.78 54.66
C HIS A 73 -42.69 -8.24 55.09
N ALA A 74 -43.31 -9.06 54.24
CA ALA A 74 -43.57 -10.47 54.50
C ALA A 74 -42.40 -11.38 54.07
N MET A 75 -41.37 -10.84 53.41
CA MET A 75 -40.23 -11.62 52.90
C MET A 75 -39.46 -12.40 53.98
N PRO A 76 -39.17 -11.83 55.17
CA PRO A 76 -38.54 -12.59 56.26
C PRO A 76 -39.44 -13.72 56.78
N ARG A 77 -40.76 -13.57 56.71
CA ARG A 77 -41.71 -14.63 57.10
C ARG A 77 -41.73 -15.78 56.09
N LEU A 78 -41.46 -15.49 54.82
CA LEU A 78 -41.29 -16.48 53.74
C LEU A 78 -39.94 -17.20 53.80
N ALA A 79 -38.91 -16.57 54.40
CA ALA A 79 -37.58 -17.14 54.58
C ALA A 79 -37.49 -18.19 55.73
N VAL A 80 -38.50 -18.25 56.60
CA VAL A 80 -38.58 -19.21 57.72
C VAL A 80 -39.45 -20.41 57.34
N THR A 81 -39.08 -21.62 57.79
CA THR A 81 -39.80 -22.89 57.58
C THR A 81 -41.15 -22.96 58.31
N ASN A 82 -42.10 -22.11 57.93
CA ASN A 82 -43.47 -22.19 58.45
C ASN A 82 -44.32 -23.12 57.57
N THR A 83 -44.45 -24.38 58.00
CA THR A 83 -45.21 -25.44 57.30
C THR A 83 -46.71 -25.11 57.19
N THR A 84 -47.26 -24.35 58.14
CA THR A 84 -48.65 -23.89 58.13
C THR A 84 -48.88 -22.80 57.08
N MET A 85 -48.05 -21.76 57.02
CA MET A 85 -48.19 -20.67 56.05
C MET A 85 -47.95 -21.14 54.61
N THR A 86 -46.91 -21.94 54.38
CA THR A 86 -46.57 -22.46 53.05
C THR A 86 -47.53 -23.57 52.58
N GLY A 87 -48.04 -24.39 53.51
CA GLY A 87 -48.94 -25.50 53.20
C GLY A 87 -50.42 -25.12 53.11
N THR A 88 -50.96 -24.38 54.09
CA THR A 88 -52.41 -24.07 54.16
C THR A 88 -52.79 -22.76 53.48
N VAL A 89 -51.93 -21.75 53.53
CA VAL A 89 -52.24 -20.39 53.02
C VAL A 89 -51.74 -20.21 51.59
N LEU A 90 -50.53 -20.69 51.28
CA LEU A 90 -49.91 -20.60 49.94
C LEU A 90 -50.22 -21.79 49.02
N LYS A 91 -50.92 -22.82 49.54
CA LYS A 91 -51.28 -24.06 48.81
C LYS A 91 -50.12 -24.75 48.08
N MET A 92 -48.88 -24.55 48.52
CA MET A 92 -47.71 -25.20 47.92
C MET A 92 -47.66 -26.65 48.41
N THR A 93 -48.14 -27.62 47.64
CA THR A 93 -48.15 -29.04 48.04
C THR A 93 -46.77 -29.70 47.95
N ASP A 94 -45.91 -29.21 47.06
CA ASP A 94 -44.58 -29.78 46.83
C ASP A 94 -43.52 -29.26 47.82
N ARG A 95 -42.75 -30.18 48.39
CA ARG A 95 -41.63 -29.90 49.30
C ARG A 95 -40.50 -29.16 48.57
N SER A 96 -40.29 -29.43 47.29
CA SER A 96 -39.25 -28.81 46.47
C SER A 96 -39.47 -27.30 46.29
N HIS A 97 -40.71 -26.89 45.98
CA HIS A 97 -41.10 -25.51 45.80
C HIS A 97 -40.99 -24.69 47.08
N ARG A 98 -41.33 -25.31 48.23
CA ARG A 98 -41.18 -24.66 49.55
C ARG A 98 -39.72 -24.38 49.87
N GLN A 99 -38.84 -25.36 49.66
CA GLN A 99 -37.41 -25.19 49.89
C GLN A 99 -36.80 -24.17 48.93
N LYS A 100 -37.17 -24.19 47.65
CA LYS A 100 -36.72 -23.20 46.66
C LYS A 100 -37.17 -21.79 47.02
N LEU A 101 -38.44 -21.60 47.37
CA LEU A 101 -38.96 -20.30 47.81
C LEU A 101 -38.24 -19.82 49.06
N GLN A 102 -38.06 -20.69 50.06
CA GLN A 102 -37.40 -20.35 51.31
C GLN A 102 -35.96 -19.91 51.09
N LEU A 103 -35.16 -20.69 50.35
CA LEU A 103 -33.76 -20.37 50.08
C LEU A 103 -33.62 -19.07 49.29
N LYS A 104 -34.49 -18.84 48.31
CA LYS A 104 -34.49 -17.60 47.52
C LYS A 104 -34.97 -16.41 48.34
N ALA A 105 -35.98 -16.57 49.19
CA ALA A 105 -36.47 -15.53 50.08
C ALA A 105 -35.42 -15.15 51.12
N LEU A 106 -34.74 -16.14 51.70
CA LEU A 106 -33.63 -15.95 52.62
C LEU A 106 -32.47 -15.20 51.95
N ASP A 107 -32.09 -15.62 50.74
CA ASP A 107 -31.06 -14.94 49.96
C ASP A 107 -31.45 -13.49 49.62
N THR A 108 -32.73 -13.22 49.38
CA THR A 108 -33.21 -11.86 49.09
C THR A 108 -33.26 -10.99 50.35
N VAL A 109 -33.66 -11.55 51.49
CA VAL A 109 -33.69 -10.82 52.78
C VAL A 109 -32.28 -10.55 53.30
N LEU A 110 -31.35 -11.50 53.12
CA LEU A 110 -29.96 -11.34 53.50
C LEU A 110 -29.20 -10.47 52.50
N PHE A 111 -29.27 -10.72 51.19
CA PHE A 111 -28.38 -10.05 50.24
C PHE A 111 -29.02 -8.92 49.43
N GLY A 112 -30.30 -8.62 49.69
CA GLY A 112 -31.05 -7.58 48.99
C GLY A 112 -31.71 -8.07 47.70
N PRO A 113 -32.26 -7.16 46.88
CA PRO A 113 -32.83 -7.52 45.59
C PRO A 113 -31.82 -8.35 44.80
N PRO A 114 -32.23 -9.44 44.12
CA PRO A 114 -31.38 -9.95 43.07
C PRO A 114 -31.06 -8.78 42.15
N LEU A 115 -29.81 -8.69 41.68
CA LEU A 115 -29.39 -7.72 40.67
C LEU A 115 -30.15 -8.06 39.38
N LEU A 116 -31.45 -7.79 39.38
CA LEU A 116 -32.28 -7.67 38.20
C LEU A 116 -31.61 -6.53 37.47
N THR A 117 -30.77 -6.93 36.53
CA THR A 117 -30.33 -6.11 35.44
C THR A 117 -31.57 -5.48 34.84
N ARG A 118 -31.93 -4.31 35.36
CA ARG A 118 -32.59 -3.28 34.59
C ARG A 118 -31.72 -3.17 33.35
N HIS A 119 -32.15 -3.75 32.24
CA HIS A 119 -31.41 -3.74 31.00
C HIS A 119 -31.15 -2.27 30.64
N ASN A 120 -29.95 -1.82 30.96
CA ASN A 120 -29.51 -0.48 30.67
C ASN A 120 -29.09 -0.50 29.21
N HIS A 121 -30.04 -0.35 28.29
CA HIS A 121 -29.78 -0.25 26.84
C HIS A 121 -28.65 0.75 26.52
N LEU A 122 -28.44 1.75 27.39
CA LEU A 122 -27.31 2.68 27.33
C LEU A 122 -25.94 2.00 27.53
N LYS A 123 -25.82 1.05 28.46
CA LYS A 123 -24.59 0.29 28.71
C LYS A 123 -24.29 -0.64 27.53
N ASP A 124 -25.32 -1.32 27.02
CA ASP A 124 -25.16 -2.23 25.88
C ASP A 124 -24.86 -1.45 24.59
N PHE A 125 -25.48 -0.29 24.39
CA PHE A 125 -25.18 0.61 23.27
C PHE A 125 -23.76 1.17 23.33
N MET A 126 -23.30 1.62 24.50
CA MET A 126 -21.92 2.06 24.70
C MET A 126 -20.89 0.95 24.45
N LEU A 127 -21.21 -0.30 24.82
CA LEU A 127 -20.38 -1.46 24.53
C LEU A 127 -20.28 -1.73 23.02
N VAL A 128 -21.40 -1.66 22.29
CA VAL A 128 -21.39 -1.85 20.83
C VAL A 128 -20.59 -0.75 20.13
N VAL A 129 -20.78 0.51 20.55
CA VAL A 129 -20.04 1.65 19.98
C VAL A 129 -18.53 1.50 20.22
N SER A 130 -18.09 1.06 21.40
CA SER A 130 -16.66 0.87 21.68
C SER A 130 -16.04 -0.25 20.85
N ILE A 131 -16.77 -1.34 20.61
CA ILE A 131 -16.33 -2.43 19.74
C ILE A 131 -16.20 -1.95 18.29
N VAL A 132 -17.17 -1.18 17.78
CA VAL A 132 -17.13 -0.64 16.41
C VAL A 132 -15.94 0.30 16.21
N ILE A 133 -15.64 1.15 17.19
CA ILE A 133 -14.46 2.03 17.14
C ILE A 133 -13.17 1.21 17.16
N GLY A 134 -13.09 0.17 18.01
CA GLY A 134 -11.93 -0.72 18.07
C GLY A 134 -11.69 -1.45 16.74
N VAL A 135 -12.73 -2.07 16.18
CA VAL A 135 -12.65 -2.80 14.89
C VAL A 135 -12.38 -1.84 13.74
N GLY A 136 -13.02 -0.67 13.72
CA GLY A 136 -12.78 0.38 12.73
C GLY A 136 -11.35 0.90 12.78
N GLY A 137 -10.81 1.11 13.98
CA GLY A 137 -9.40 1.49 14.20
C GLY A 137 -8.43 0.40 13.74
N CYS A 138 -8.67 -0.86 14.07
CA CYS A 138 -7.85 -1.99 13.61
C CYS A 138 -7.92 -2.16 12.08
N TRP A 139 -9.10 -2.02 11.49
CA TRP A 139 -9.29 -2.08 10.03
C TRP A 139 -8.57 -0.93 9.32
N PHE A 140 -8.67 0.30 9.86
CA PHE A 140 -7.99 1.47 9.30
C PHE A 140 -6.47 1.35 9.42
N ALA A 141 -5.94 0.90 10.56
CA ALA A 141 -4.52 0.59 10.70
C ALA A 141 -4.07 -0.51 9.73
N TYR A 142 -4.90 -1.54 9.52
CA TYR A 142 -4.62 -2.60 8.55
C TYR A 142 -4.59 -2.06 7.10
N ILE A 143 -5.53 -1.20 6.72
CA ILE A 143 -5.56 -0.57 5.39
C ILE A 143 -4.38 0.37 5.18
N GLN A 144 -4.05 1.17 6.19
CA GLN A 144 -2.94 2.12 6.14
C GLN A 144 -1.59 1.38 6.10
N ASN A 145 -1.45 0.26 6.81
CA ASN A 145 -0.27 -0.60 6.74
C ASN A 145 -0.13 -1.22 5.33
N ARG A 146 -1.23 -1.58 4.66
CA ARG A 146 -1.19 -2.07 3.27
C ARG A 146 -0.79 -0.97 2.29
N TYR A 147 -1.36 0.22 2.41
CA TYR A 147 -1.00 1.39 1.60
C TYR A 147 0.45 1.85 1.84
N SER A 148 0.91 1.81 3.08
CA SER A 148 2.28 2.15 3.45
C SER A 148 3.30 1.21 2.80
N LYS A 149 3.02 -0.10 2.73
CA LYS A 149 3.89 -1.06 2.03
C LYS A 149 4.01 -0.77 0.54
N GLU A 150 2.96 -0.28 -0.11
CA GLU A 150 3.02 0.12 -1.52
C GLU A 150 3.78 1.43 -1.72
N HIS A 151 3.56 2.42 -0.85
CA HIS A 151 4.35 3.66 -0.85
C HIS A 151 5.83 3.41 -0.59
N MET A 152 6.15 2.50 0.34
CA MET A 152 7.53 2.16 0.68
C MET A 152 8.23 1.44 -0.47
N LYS A 153 7.52 0.59 -1.23
CA LYS A 153 8.05 -0.02 -2.46
C LYS A 153 8.35 1.01 -3.53
N LYS A 154 7.47 2.01 -3.73
CA LYS A 154 7.74 3.11 -4.66
C LYS A 154 8.94 3.93 -4.21
N MET A 155 8.98 4.30 -2.92
CA MET A 155 10.06 5.09 -2.34
C MET A 155 11.41 4.37 -2.40
N MET A 156 11.43 3.04 -2.18
CA MET A 156 12.63 2.22 -2.31
C MET A 156 13.13 2.17 -3.76
N LYS A 157 12.21 2.06 -4.74
CA LYS A 157 12.56 2.10 -6.16
C LYS A 157 13.12 3.46 -6.57
N ASP A 158 12.57 4.55 -6.04
CA ASP A 158 13.05 5.90 -6.31
C ASP A 158 14.43 6.15 -5.66
N LEU A 159 14.67 5.62 -4.45
CA LEU A 159 15.98 5.66 -3.77
C LEU A 159 17.04 4.88 -4.54
N GLU A 160 16.70 3.69 -5.04
CA GLU A 160 17.59 2.87 -5.86
C GLU A 160 17.89 3.55 -7.21
N GLY A 161 16.89 4.21 -7.80
CA GLY A 161 17.06 5.05 -8.98
C GLY A 161 17.99 6.24 -8.75
N LEU A 162 17.84 6.93 -7.61
CA LEU A 162 18.67 8.08 -7.25
C LEU A 162 20.11 7.65 -6.96
N HIS A 163 20.32 6.54 -6.26
CA HIS A 163 21.65 5.97 -6.02
C HIS A 163 22.33 5.56 -7.32
N ARG A 164 21.59 4.99 -8.27
CA ARG A 164 22.12 4.65 -9.59
C ARG A 164 22.51 5.89 -10.41
N ALA A 165 21.73 6.97 -10.29
CA ALA A 165 22.06 8.24 -10.92
C ALA A 165 23.31 8.87 -10.30
N GLU A 166 23.45 8.84 -8.98
CA GLU A 166 24.66 9.25 -8.26
C GLU A 166 25.90 8.47 -8.74
N GLN A 167 25.79 7.14 -8.81
CA GLN A 167 26.86 6.29 -9.32
C GLN A 167 27.22 6.62 -10.79
N SER A 168 26.22 6.88 -11.63
CA SER A 168 26.45 7.24 -13.03
C SER A 168 27.13 8.60 -13.20
N LEU A 169 26.84 9.57 -12.32
CA LEU A 169 27.52 10.86 -12.30
C LEU A 169 28.99 10.70 -11.88
N HIS A 170 29.26 9.85 -10.90
CA HIS A 170 30.63 9.52 -10.50
C HIS A 170 31.41 8.84 -11.65
N ASP A 171 30.83 7.86 -12.33
CA ASP A 171 31.46 7.20 -13.49
C ASP A 171 31.69 8.18 -14.64
N LEU A 172 30.76 9.12 -14.89
CA LEU A 172 30.94 10.19 -15.87
C LEU A 172 32.07 11.16 -15.49
N GLN A 173 32.18 11.54 -14.21
CA GLN A 173 33.29 12.38 -13.72
C GLN A 173 34.64 11.67 -13.88
N GLU A 174 34.71 10.37 -13.56
CA GLU A 174 35.92 9.56 -13.71
C GLU A 174 36.33 9.43 -15.18
N ARG A 175 35.38 9.16 -16.07
CA ARG A 175 35.63 9.10 -17.52
C ARG A 175 36.06 10.44 -18.09
N LEU A 176 35.46 11.55 -17.67
CA LEU A 176 35.90 12.89 -18.09
C LEU A 176 37.31 13.19 -17.60
N HIS A 177 37.64 12.80 -16.37
CA HIS A 177 38.97 12.99 -15.82
C HIS A 177 40.01 12.19 -16.61
N LYS A 178 39.72 10.92 -16.89
CA LYS A 178 40.58 10.04 -17.68
C LYS A 178 40.76 10.53 -19.11
N ALA A 179 39.68 10.97 -19.78
CA ALA A 179 39.76 11.55 -21.11
C ALA A 179 40.59 12.84 -21.12
N GLN A 180 40.50 13.66 -20.07
CA GLN A 180 41.30 14.88 -19.95
C GLN A 180 42.78 14.60 -19.69
N GLU A 181 43.11 13.56 -18.91
CA GLU A 181 44.49 13.09 -18.74
C GLU A 181 45.06 12.56 -20.05
N GLU A 182 44.31 11.71 -20.76
CA GLU A 182 44.71 11.19 -22.08
C GLU A 182 44.88 12.33 -23.10
N HIS A 183 44.00 13.34 -23.09
CA HIS A 183 44.19 14.52 -23.94
C HIS A 183 45.47 15.30 -23.59
N ARG A 184 45.80 15.44 -22.30
CA ARG A 184 47.05 16.11 -21.88
C ARG A 184 48.29 15.32 -22.29
N THR A 185 48.29 14.00 -22.17
CA THR A 185 49.43 13.18 -22.60
C THR A 185 49.61 13.26 -24.11
N VAL A 186 48.52 13.16 -24.87
CA VAL A 186 48.53 13.28 -26.33
C VAL A 186 48.98 14.68 -26.78
N GLU A 187 48.57 15.75 -26.11
CA GLU A 187 49.01 17.10 -26.44
C GLU A 187 50.52 17.29 -26.18
N VAL A 188 51.03 16.77 -25.06
CA VAL A 188 52.46 16.81 -24.72
C VAL A 188 53.28 16.00 -25.73
N GLU A 189 52.83 14.78 -26.08
CA GLU A 189 53.48 13.94 -27.09
C GLU A 189 53.45 14.60 -28.46
N LYS A 190 52.33 15.21 -28.85
CA LYS A 190 52.21 15.94 -30.12
C LYS A 190 53.19 17.10 -30.20
N VAL A 191 53.30 17.93 -29.16
CA VAL A 191 54.26 19.05 -29.12
C VAL A 191 55.71 18.54 -29.18
N HIS A 192 55.99 17.42 -28.52
CA HIS A 192 57.32 16.79 -28.55
C HIS A 192 57.66 16.27 -29.97
N LEU A 193 56.73 15.56 -30.60
CA LEU A 193 56.84 15.08 -31.98
C LEU A 193 56.98 16.22 -32.98
N GLU A 194 56.19 17.29 -32.84
CA GLU A 194 56.29 18.48 -33.71
C GLU A 194 57.64 19.19 -33.59
N LYS A 195 58.24 19.24 -32.38
CA LYS A 195 59.60 19.75 -32.19
C LYS A 195 60.62 18.85 -32.88
N LYS A 196 60.51 17.53 -32.68
CA LYS A 196 61.42 16.55 -33.30
C LYS A 196 61.36 16.62 -34.82
N LEU A 197 60.16 16.67 -35.41
CA LEU A 197 59.98 16.85 -36.85
C LEU A 197 60.54 18.18 -37.35
N ARG A 198 60.36 19.29 -36.61
CA ARG A 198 60.98 20.58 -36.96
C ARG A 198 62.50 20.51 -36.94
N ASP A 199 63.09 19.84 -35.95
CA ASP A 199 64.53 19.69 -35.84
C ASP A 199 65.07 18.81 -36.97
N GLU A 200 64.40 17.70 -37.29
CA GLU A 200 64.74 16.84 -38.43
C GLU A 200 64.62 17.60 -39.77
N ILE A 201 63.56 18.39 -39.97
CA ILE A 201 63.39 19.25 -41.15
C ILE A 201 64.49 20.31 -41.22
N ASN A 202 64.84 20.94 -40.10
CA ASN A 202 65.91 21.95 -40.07
C ASN A 202 67.27 21.32 -40.38
N LEU A 203 67.55 20.12 -39.85
CA LEU A 203 68.77 19.38 -40.12
C LEU A 203 68.86 19.01 -41.60
N ALA A 204 67.79 18.43 -42.15
CA ALA A 204 67.69 18.09 -43.57
C ALA A 204 67.79 19.32 -44.47
N LYS A 205 67.20 20.46 -44.06
CA LYS A 205 67.32 21.73 -44.78
C LYS A 205 68.74 22.28 -44.76
N GLN A 206 69.45 22.16 -43.63
CA GLN A 206 70.83 22.58 -43.49
C GLN A 206 71.77 21.68 -44.30
N GLU A 207 71.49 20.38 -44.35
CA GLU A 207 72.21 19.41 -45.17
C GLU A 207 71.93 19.62 -46.66
N ALA A 208 70.68 19.86 -47.06
CA ALA A 208 70.31 20.23 -48.42
C ALA A 208 70.94 21.55 -48.85
N GLN A 209 71.06 22.53 -47.95
CA GLN A 209 71.72 23.81 -48.23
C GLN A 209 73.24 23.63 -48.40
N ARG A 210 73.87 22.81 -47.55
CA ARG A 210 75.28 22.43 -47.69
C ARG A 210 75.54 21.67 -49.00
N LEU A 211 74.66 20.73 -49.36
CA LEU A 211 74.71 20.01 -50.64
C LEU A 211 74.49 20.96 -51.81
N LYS A 212 73.61 21.95 -51.69
CA LYS A 212 73.40 22.99 -52.69
C LYS A 212 74.64 23.87 -52.88
N GLU A 213 75.31 24.29 -51.81
CA GLU A 213 76.58 25.03 -51.88
C GLU A 213 77.71 24.21 -52.52
N LEU A 214 77.78 22.90 -52.19
CA LEU A 214 78.71 21.97 -52.84
C LEU A 214 78.40 21.78 -54.34
N ARG A 215 77.11 21.82 -54.71
CA ARG A 215 76.61 21.66 -56.09
C ARG A 215 76.76 22.93 -56.93
N GLU A 216 76.66 24.11 -56.32
CA GLU A 216 77.01 25.40 -56.94
C GLU A 216 78.54 25.52 -57.16
N GLY A 217 79.36 24.83 -56.36
CA GLY A 217 80.81 24.74 -56.56
C GLY A 217 81.30 23.73 -57.61
N THR A 218 80.42 22.87 -58.14
CA THR A 218 80.77 21.79 -59.08
C THR A 218 79.73 21.63 -60.19
N GLU A 219 79.53 22.67 -61.01
CA GLU A 219 78.71 22.50 -62.21
C GLU A 219 79.49 21.82 -63.36
N ASN A 220 79.05 20.60 -63.68
CA ASN A 220 78.99 20.06 -65.04
C ASN A 220 77.60 19.43 -65.18
N GLU A 221 76.80 19.91 -66.14
CA GLU A 221 75.34 19.77 -66.27
C GLU A 221 74.80 18.32 -66.23
N ARG A 222 75.66 17.32 -66.41
CA ARG A 222 75.32 15.89 -66.44
C ARG A 222 74.97 15.28 -65.07
N SER A 223 75.52 15.82 -63.98
CA SER A 223 75.27 15.33 -62.62
C SER A 223 73.93 15.81 -62.05
N ARG A 224 73.37 16.89 -62.64
CA ARG A 224 72.13 17.51 -62.16
C ARG A 224 70.90 16.68 -62.49
N GLN A 225 70.89 16.08 -63.68
CA GLN A 225 69.81 15.20 -64.14
C GLN A 225 69.78 13.87 -63.36
N LYS A 226 70.95 13.28 -63.09
CA LYS A 226 71.04 11.97 -62.41
C LYS A 226 70.51 12.02 -60.97
N TYR A 227 70.84 13.08 -60.24
CA TYR A 227 70.33 13.29 -58.88
C TYR A 227 68.84 13.68 -58.86
N ALA A 228 68.36 14.38 -59.90
CA ALA A 228 66.92 14.69 -60.00
C ALA A 228 66.09 13.42 -60.26
N GLU A 229 66.63 12.44 -60.99
CA GLU A 229 66.01 11.11 -61.14
C GLU A 229 66.02 10.33 -59.83
N GLU A 230 67.12 10.33 -59.07
CA GLU A 230 67.20 9.65 -57.77
C GLU A 230 66.22 10.24 -56.73
N GLU A 231 66.07 11.58 -56.67
CA GLU A 231 65.08 12.22 -55.80
C GLU A 231 63.64 11.84 -56.19
N LEU A 232 63.36 11.75 -57.49
CA LEU A 232 62.04 11.32 -58.00
C LEU A 232 61.72 9.87 -57.62
N GLU A 233 62.74 9.01 -57.59
CA GLU A 233 62.61 7.61 -57.21
C GLU A 233 62.38 7.46 -55.70
N GLN A 234 63.10 8.23 -54.86
CA GLN A 234 62.84 8.29 -53.43
C GLN A 234 61.45 8.83 -53.09
N VAL A 235 60.99 9.87 -53.80
CA VAL A 235 59.63 10.41 -53.61
C VAL A 235 58.58 9.37 -54.02
N ARG A 236 58.81 8.61 -55.09
CA ARG A 236 57.89 7.52 -55.49
C ARG A 236 57.86 6.39 -54.47
N GLU A 237 58.99 6.02 -53.89
CA GLU A 237 59.06 4.97 -52.88
C GLU A 237 58.37 5.39 -51.57
N ALA A 238 58.57 6.65 -51.15
CA ALA A 238 57.86 7.24 -50.02
C ALA A 238 56.35 7.28 -50.24
N LEU A 239 55.90 7.64 -51.44
CA LEU A 239 54.47 7.69 -51.79
C LEU A 239 53.85 6.29 -51.82
N ARG A 240 54.58 5.30 -52.32
CA ARG A 240 54.15 3.88 -52.33
C ARG A 240 54.08 3.30 -50.92
N LYS A 241 54.96 3.74 -50.00
CA LYS A 241 54.93 3.37 -48.59
C LYS A 241 53.73 4.00 -47.88
N ALA A 242 53.46 5.28 -48.14
CA ALA A 242 52.28 5.97 -47.61
C ALA A 242 50.96 5.37 -48.12
N GLU A 243 50.92 4.95 -49.39
CA GLU A 243 49.77 4.26 -49.98
C GLU A 243 49.55 2.88 -49.33
N LYS A 244 50.63 2.14 -49.06
CA LYS A 244 50.57 0.84 -48.37
C LYS A 244 50.15 0.97 -46.90
N GLU A 245 50.60 2.03 -46.21
CA GLU A 245 50.15 2.35 -44.85
C GLU A 245 48.67 2.76 -44.87
N LEU A 246 48.23 3.56 -45.84
CA LEU A 246 46.82 3.93 -46.00
C LEU A 246 45.94 2.71 -46.32
N GLU A 247 46.40 1.80 -47.18
CA GLU A 247 45.71 0.53 -47.46
C GLU A 247 45.61 -0.35 -46.20
N SER A 248 46.67 -0.39 -45.38
CA SER A 248 46.65 -1.09 -44.09
C SER A 248 45.67 -0.47 -43.08
N HIS A 249 45.45 0.85 -43.15
CA HIS A 249 44.43 1.56 -42.38
C HIS A 249 43.01 1.44 -42.98
N SER A 250 42.90 1.24 -44.30
CA SER A 250 41.63 1.07 -45.03
C SER A 250 40.98 -0.31 -44.83
N ALA A 251 41.70 -1.26 -44.23
CA ALA A 251 41.16 -2.50 -43.69
C ALA A 251 40.31 -2.29 -42.40
N TRP A 252 39.68 -1.12 -42.27
CA TRP A 252 38.72 -0.79 -41.22
C TRP A 252 37.37 -1.43 -41.57
N TYR A 253 37.12 -2.61 -41.03
CA TYR A 253 35.75 -3.12 -40.93
C TYR A 253 35.00 -2.25 -39.92
N ALA A 254 33.78 -1.82 -40.27
CA ALA A 254 32.91 -1.12 -39.34
C ALA A 254 32.79 -1.96 -38.06
N PRO A 255 33.06 -1.39 -36.86
CA PRO A 255 33.05 -2.16 -35.62
C PRO A 255 31.74 -2.94 -35.48
N GLU A 256 31.83 -4.25 -35.21
CA GLU A 256 30.67 -5.15 -35.15
C GLU A 256 29.58 -4.65 -34.17
N ALA A 257 30.01 -3.94 -33.12
CA ALA A 257 29.11 -3.26 -32.19
C ALA A 257 28.24 -2.20 -32.88
N LEU A 258 28.82 -1.35 -33.73
CA LEU A 258 28.10 -0.29 -34.43
C LEU A 258 27.12 -0.87 -35.46
N GLN A 259 27.50 -1.95 -36.14
CA GLN A 259 26.60 -2.68 -37.03
C GLN A 259 25.40 -3.27 -36.26
N LYS A 260 25.64 -3.88 -35.09
CA LYS A 260 24.57 -4.39 -34.21
C LYS A 260 23.67 -3.28 -33.70
N TRP A 261 24.23 -2.13 -33.33
CA TRP A 261 23.44 -0.97 -32.89
C TRP A 261 22.58 -0.42 -34.03
N LEU A 262 23.14 -0.25 -35.22
CA LEU A 262 22.40 0.24 -36.38
C LEU A 262 21.28 -0.72 -36.78
N GLN A 263 21.54 -2.03 -36.73
CA GLN A 263 20.52 -3.06 -36.93
C GLN A 263 19.42 -2.99 -35.87
N LEU A 264 19.77 -2.87 -34.59
CA LEU A 264 18.79 -2.75 -33.50
C LEU A 264 17.96 -1.47 -33.63
N THR A 265 18.58 -0.34 -33.96
CA THR A 265 17.87 0.93 -34.16
C THR A 265 16.91 0.82 -35.34
N HIS A 266 17.33 0.22 -36.45
CA HIS A 266 16.46 -0.02 -37.59
C HIS A 266 15.29 -0.94 -37.23
N GLU A 267 15.53 -2.03 -36.50
CA GLU A 267 14.48 -2.94 -36.06
C GLU A 267 13.46 -2.25 -35.14
N VAL A 268 13.94 -1.46 -34.17
CA VAL A 268 13.07 -0.68 -33.28
C VAL A 268 12.25 0.36 -34.06
N GLU A 269 12.86 1.04 -35.02
CA GLU A 269 12.17 2.02 -35.87
C GLU A 269 11.09 1.37 -36.74
N VAL A 270 11.37 0.20 -37.31
CA VAL A 270 10.40 -0.60 -38.08
C VAL A 270 9.24 -1.06 -37.20
N GLN A 271 9.51 -1.52 -35.98
CA GLN A 271 8.47 -1.89 -35.01
C GLN A 271 7.58 -0.69 -34.66
N TYR A 272 8.19 0.47 -34.38
CA TYR A 272 7.46 1.69 -34.07
C TYR A 272 6.59 2.14 -35.24
N TYR A 273 7.13 2.13 -36.46
CA TYR A 273 6.39 2.44 -37.69
C TYR A 273 5.20 1.50 -37.88
N ASN A 274 5.38 0.19 -37.70
CA ASN A 274 4.31 -0.79 -37.83
C ASN A 274 3.20 -0.60 -36.79
N ILE A 275 3.54 -0.31 -35.54
CA ILE A 275 2.56 0.01 -34.50
C ILE A 275 1.79 1.28 -34.86
N LYS A 276 2.50 2.33 -35.30
CA LYS A 276 1.88 3.59 -35.72
C LYS A 276 0.92 3.38 -36.89
N LYS A 277 1.33 2.61 -37.89
CA LYS A 277 0.51 2.23 -39.05
C LYS A 277 -0.75 1.46 -38.63
N GLN A 278 -0.62 0.43 -37.79
CA GLN A 278 -1.78 -0.34 -37.31
C GLN A 278 -2.76 0.54 -36.51
N ASN A 279 -2.26 1.47 -35.71
CA ASN A 279 -3.11 2.40 -34.96
C ASN A 279 -3.86 3.35 -35.89
N ALA A 280 -3.20 3.87 -36.93
CA ALA A 280 -3.85 4.69 -37.94
C ALA A 280 -4.91 3.90 -38.72
N GLU A 281 -4.63 2.65 -39.10
CA GLU A 281 -5.60 1.76 -39.76
C GLU A 281 -6.83 1.49 -38.89
N LYS A 282 -6.65 1.26 -37.58
CA LYS A 282 -7.76 1.14 -36.62
C LYS A 282 -8.60 2.41 -36.54
N GLN A 283 -7.95 3.58 -36.47
CA GLN A 283 -8.66 4.86 -36.44
C GLN A 283 -9.46 5.09 -37.73
N LEU A 284 -8.88 4.75 -38.90
CA LEU A 284 -9.58 4.80 -40.18
C LEU A 284 -10.78 3.85 -40.23
N LEU A 285 -10.67 2.65 -39.66
CA LEU A 285 -11.78 1.71 -39.58
C LEU A 285 -12.93 2.25 -38.74
N VAL A 286 -12.63 2.79 -37.54
CA VAL A 286 -13.62 3.43 -36.66
C VAL A 286 -14.29 4.61 -37.34
N ALA A 287 -13.52 5.44 -38.05
CA ALA A 287 -14.05 6.56 -38.82
C ALA A 287 -14.97 6.10 -39.95
N LYS A 288 -14.60 5.04 -40.67
CA LYS A 288 -15.41 4.43 -41.74
C LYS A 288 -16.74 3.89 -41.19
N GLU A 289 -16.73 3.19 -40.07
CA GLU A 289 -17.95 2.72 -39.40
C GLU A 289 -18.83 3.89 -38.93
N GLY A 290 -18.23 4.96 -38.41
CA GLY A 290 -18.93 6.20 -38.06
C GLY A 290 -19.63 6.82 -39.28
N ALA A 291 -18.91 6.96 -40.38
CA ALA A 291 -19.43 7.48 -41.64
C ALA A 291 -20.57 6.59 -42.21
N GLU A 292 -20.45 5.27 -42.13
CA GLU A 292 -21.49 4.34 -42.56
C GLU A 292 -22.75 4.40 -41.67
N LYS A 293 -22.60 4.59 -40.35
CA LYS A 293 -23.73 4.80 -39.42
C LYS A 293 -24.45 6.11 -39.73
N ILE A 294 -23.72 7.19 -40.04
CA ILE A 294 -24.31 8.48 -40.46
C ILE A 294 -25.03 8.31 -41.81
N LYS A 295 -24.43 7.63 -42.79
CA LYS A 295 -25.05 7.32 -44.08
C LYS A 295 -26.35 6.52 -43.94
N LYS A 296 -26.38 5.51 -43.04
CA LYS A 296 -27.59 4.74 -42.75
C LYS A 296 -28.68 5.60 -42.09
N LYS A 297 -28.33 6.45 -41.12
CA LYS A 297 -29.26 7.38 -40.46
C LYS A 297 -29.85 8.42 -41.43
N ARG A 298 -29.09 8.84 -42.45
CA ARG A 298 -29.54 9.76 -43.50
C ARG A 298 -30.59 9.13 -44.45
N ASN A 299 -30.58 7.81 -44.62
CA ASN A 299 -31.48 7.10 -45.53
C ASN A 299 -32.82 6.66 -44.88
N THR A 300 -33.00 6.87 -43.58
CA THR A 300 -34.27 6.58 -42.88
C THR A 300 -35.12 7.85 -42.85
N LEU A 301 -36.40 7.73 -43.24
CA LEU A 301 -37.35 8.80 -43.61
C LEU A 301 -37.61 9.95 -42.59
N PHE A 302 -36.97 9.97 -41.41
CA PHE A 302 -37.03 11.09 -40.45
C PHE A 302 -35.63 11.62 -40.02
N GLY A 303 -34.54 11.13 -40.64
CA GLY A 303 -33.17 11.42 -40.21
C GLY A 303 -32.60 12.78 -40.64
N THR A 304 -33.18 13.44 -41.64
CA THR A 304 -32.61 14.66 -42.24
C THR A 304 -32.64 15.87 -41.30
N PHE A 305 -33.53 15.89 -40.29
CA PHE A 305 -33.66 17.02 -39.37
C PHE A 305 -32.72 16.93 -38.15
N HIS A 306 -32.27 15.74 -37.75
CA HIS A 306 -31.41 15.55 -36.56
C HIS A 306 -29.91 15.46 -36.90
N VAL A 307 -29.55 15.16 -38.16
CA VAL A 307 -28.14 14.97 -38.57
C VAL A 307 -27.38 16.29 -38.71
N ALA A 308 -28.06 17.42 -38.97
CA ALA A 308 -27.42 18.72 -39.08
C ALA A 308 -27.07 19.38 -37.73
N HIS A 309 -27.62 18.88 -36.61
CA HIS A 309 -27.44 19.46 -35.27
C HIS A 309 -26.77 18.52 -34.26
N SER A 310 -26.39 17.29 -34.66
CA SER A 310 -25.73 16.35 -33.75
C SER A 310 -24.21 16.53 -33.77
N SER A 311 -23.61 16.77 -32.59
CA SER A 311 -22.16 16.80 -32.32
C SER A 311 -21.37 15.55 -32.72
N SER A 312 -22.03 14.54 -33.27
CA SER A 312 -21.45 13.31 -33.79
C SER A 312 -20.76 13.47 -35.15
N LEU A 313 -21.07 14.51 -35.93
CA LEU A 313 -20.48 14.71 -37.25
C LEU A 313 -19.09 15.35 -37.15
N ASP A 314 -18.97 16.39 -36.31
CA ASP A 314 -17.69 17.04 -36.03
C ASP A 314 -16.69 16.09 -35.34
N ASP A 315 -17.15 15.18 -34.45
CA ASP A 315 -16.29 14.17 -33.81
C ASP A 315 -15.76 13.14 -34.83
N VAL A 316 -16.55 12.80 -35.85
CA VAL A 316 -16.12 11.92 -36.93
C VAL A 316 -15.14 12.63 -37.86
N ASP A 317 -15.40 13.89 -38.23
CA ASP A 317 -14.49 14.69 -39.06
C ASP A 317 -13.15 14.95 -38.35
N HIS A 318 -13.17 15.24 -37.05
CA HIS A 318 -11.96 15.38 -36.25
C HIS A 318 -11.16 14.07 -36.17
N LYS A 319 -11.83 12.92 -36.01
CA LYS A 319 -11.18 11.60 -36.04
C LYS A 319 -10.59 11.25 -37.41
N ILE A 320 -11.23 11.68 -38.50
CA ILE A 320 -10.70 11.53 -39.87
C ILE A 320 -9.46 12.41 -40.07
N LEU A 321 -9.50 13.68 -39.63
CA LEU A 321 -8.38 14.61 -39.72
C LEU A 321 -7.17 14.14 -38.93
N THR A 322 -7.38 13.69 -37.69
CA THR A 322 -6.30 13.18 -36.84
C THR A 322 -5.70 11.88 -37.38
N ALA A 323 -6.52 10.97 -37.94
CA ALA A 323 -6.01 9.79 -38.63
C ALA A 323 -5.19 10.14 -39.89
N LYS A 324 -5.58 11.18 -40.64
CA LYS A 324 -4.82 11.69 -41.80
C LYS A 324 -3.50 12.37 -41.42
N GLN A 325 -3.42 12.99 -40.25
CA GLN A 325 -2.17 13.63 -39.76
C GLN A 325 -1.21 12.62 -39.11
N ALA A 326 -1.69 11.44 -38.70
CA ALA A 326 -0.89 10.43 -38.03
C ALA A 326 -0.16 9.47 -39.00
N LEU A 327 -0.68 9.30 -40.22
CA LEU A 327 0.00 8.66 -41.36
C LEU A 327 0.99 9.64 -41.98
#